data_AF-A0A5C8KUZ4-F1
#
_entry.id   AF-A0A5C8KUZ4-F1
#
_cell.length_a   1.000
_cell.length_b   1.000
_cell.length_c   1.000
_cell.angle_alpha   90.00
_cell.angle_beta   90.00
_cell.angle_gamma   90.00
#
_symmetry.space_group_name_H-M   'P 1'
#
loop_
_entity.id
_entity.type
_entity.pdbx_description
1 polymer ?
#
loop_
_entity_poly.entity_id
_entity_poly.type
_entity_poly.pdbx_seq_one_letter_code
_entity_poly.pdbx_strand_id
1 'polypeptide(L)'
;MLSRIASERARELAEEGRISHFTNGLAPNLRLRQSGYPLPRQYPHGGANQVEAIAGGFAGPEEAWAAFKRSDRHRSHLLGEHEFFKSQDEIGVGFHRLRESPHVEYWVVFVATRADTAHPPIAAKQHGAD
;
A
#
# COMPACT_ATOMS: atom_id res chain seq x y z
N MET A 1 10.93 6.15 6.67
CA MET A 1 9.89 5.54 7.54
C MET A 1 9.08 4.48 6.80
N LEU A 2 8.47 4.79 5.65
CA LEU A 2 7.63 3.84 4.89
C LEU A 2 8.32 2.51 4.57
N SER A 3 9.60 2.50 4.14
CA SER A 3 10.30 1.24 3.83
C SER A 3 10.43 0.31 5.05
N ARG A 4 10.59 0.85 6.27
CA ARG A 4 10.59 0.04 7.49
C ARG A 4 9.23 -0.64 7.68
N ILE A 5 8.15 0.14 7.57
CA ILE A 5 6.77 -0.36 7.70
C ILE A 5 6.46 -1.38 6.59
N ALA A 6 6.92 -1.13 5.35
CA ALA A 6 6.78 -2.05 4.23
C ALA A 6 7.49 -3.38 4.48
N SER A 7 8.71 -3.36 5.02
CA SER A 7 9.47 -4.57 5.35
C SER A 7 8.82 -5.38 6.47
N GLU A 8 8.35 -4.72 7.53
CA GLU A 8 7.57 -5.36 8.60
C GLU A 8 6.28 -5.97 8.04
N ARG A 9 5.62 -5.26 7.13
CA ARG A 9 4.41 -5.72 6.47
C ARG A 9 4.65 -6.94 5.56
N ALA A 10 5.73 -6.95 4.79
CA ALA A 10 6.09 -8.08 3.93
C ALA A 10 6.39 -9.33 4.77
N ARG A 11 7.07 -9.16 5.90
CA ARG A 11 7.31 -10.22 6.88
C ARG A 11 6.00 -10.76 7.46
N GLU A 12 5.08 -9.90 7.89
CA GLU A 12 3.77 -10.32 8.42
C GLU A 12 2.96 -11.13 7.39
N LEU A 13 2.91 -10.69 6.12
CA LEU A 13 2.24 -11.44 5.06
C LEU A 13 2.84 -12.83 4.85
N ALA A 14 4.17 -12.91 4.95
CA ALA A 14 4.90 -14.17 4.83
C ALA A 14 4.63 -15.11 6.01
N GLU A 15 4.66 -14.59 7.25
CA GLU A 15 4.35 -15.36 8.47
C GLU A 15 2.91 -15.85 8.50
N GLU A 16 1.95 -15.05 7.99
CA GLU A 16 0.54 -15.46 7.85
C GLU A 16 0.26 -16.29 6.58
N GLY A 17 1.23 -16.37 5.67
CA GLY A 17 1.12 -17.14 4.43
C GLY A 17 0.04 -16.68 3.46
N ARG A 18 -0.34 -15.39 3.47
CA ARG A 18 -1.45 -14.88 2.64
C ARG A 18 -1.17 -13.53 2.01
N ILE A 19 -1.75 -13.28 0.84
CA ILE A 19 -1.84 -11.96 0.22
C ILE A 19 -3.17 -11.33 0.57
N SER A 20 -3.19 -10.48 1.61
CA SER A 20 -4.37 -9.76 2.05
C SER A 20 -4.00 -8.36 2.49
N HIS A 21 -4.72 -7.34 2.01
CA HIS A 21 -4.60 -5.96 2.50
C HIS A 21 -5.11 -5.78 3.94
N PHE A 22 -5.86 -6.76 4.46
CA PHE A 22 -6.42 -6.73 5.80
C PHE A 22 -5.88 -7.90 6.62
N THR A 23 -5.05 -7.60 7.61
CA THR A 23 -4.47 -8.56 8.54
C THR A 23 -4.44 -7.95 9.93
N ASN A 24 -4.59 -8.77 10.97
CA ASN A 24 -4.67 -8.33 12.38
C ASN A 24 -5.73 -7.23 12.64
N GLY A 25 -6.81 -7.21 11.86
CA GLY A 25 -7.86 -6.20 11.98
C GLY A 25 -7.52 -4.83 11.36
N LEU A 26 -6.38 -4.70 10.68
CA LEU A 26 -5.85 -3.44 10.18
C LEU A 26 -5.90 -3.36 8.66
N ALA A 27 -6.60 -2.35 8.15
CA ALA A 27 -6.49 -1.93 6.76
C ALA A 27 -5.26 -1.02 6.55
N PRO A 28 -4.81 -0.83 5.31
CA PRO A 28 -3.54 -0.15 5.04
C PRO A 28 -3.43 1.28 5.58
N ASN A 29 -4.49 2.09 5.47
CA ASN A 29 -4.47 3.45 6.01
C ASN A 29 -4.31 3.45 7.55
N LEU A 30 -5.04 2.57 8.23
CA LEU A 30 -5.00 2.46 9.68
C LEU A 30 -3.63 1.93 10.14
N ARG A 31 -3.08 0.96 9.40
CA ARG A 31 -1.74 0.43 9.64
C ARG A 31 -0.68 1.52 9.59
N LEU A 32 -0.64 2.34 8.54
CA LEU A 32 0.33 3.43 8.45
C LEU A 32 0.22 4.36 9.67
N ARG A 33 -1.00 4.74 10.07
CA ARG A 33 -1.23 5.58 11.26
C ARG A 33 -0.71 4.92 12.54
N GLN A 34 -1.05 3.65 12.79
CA GLN A 34 -0.64 2.93 13.99
C GLN A 34 0.87 2.69 14.05
N SER A 35 1.54 2.59 12.89
CA SER A 35 3.00 2.51 12.80
C SER A 35 3.71 3.88 12.97
N GLY A 36 2.97 4.95 13.25
CA GLY A 36 3.49 6.29 13.50
C GLY A 36 3.64 7.16 12.25
N TYR A 37 3.14 6.72 11.08
CA TYR A 37 3.16 7.56 9.88
C TYR A 37 2.07 8.65 9.97
N PRO A 38 2.43 9.94 9.83
CA PRO A 38 1.47 11.04 9.95
C PRO A 38 0.63 11.18 8.66
N LEU A 39 -0.28 10.23 8.44
CA LEU A 39 -1.16 10.23 7.29
C LEU A 39 -2.18 11.40 7.38
N PRO A 40 -2.43 12.18 6.31
CA PRO A 40 -3.37 13.29 6.34
C PRO A 40 -4.76 12.86 6.79
N ARG A 41 -5.48 13.72 7.53
CA ARG A 41 -6.80 13.40 8.10
C ARG A 41 -7.86 13.04 7.05
N GLN A 42 -7.72 13.53 5.80
CA GLN A 42 -8.64 13.20 4.71
C GLN A 42 -8.58 11.72 4.26
N TYR A 43 -7.51 10.99 4.57
CA TYR A 43 -7.46 9.56 4.28
C TYR A 43 -8.48 8.82 5.14
N PRO A 44 -9.44 8.08 4.53
CA PRO A 44 -10.51 7.43 5.27
C PRO A 44 -9.99 6.50 6.36
N HIS A 45 -10.72 6.45 7.46
CA HIS A 45 -10.60 5.43 8.50
C HIS A 45 -11.27 4.11 8.05
N GLY A 46 -11.20 3.08 8.88
CA GLY A 46 -11.85 1.79 8.63
C GLY A 46 -11.09 0.92 7.61
N GLY A 47 -11.83 0.15 6.81
CA GLY A 47 -11.31 -0.86 5.86
C GLY A 47 -10.61 -0.33 4.60
N ALA A 48 -10.21 0.93 4.56
CA ALA A 48 -9.78 1.61 3.34
C ALA A 48 -8.31 1.36 2.97
N ASN A 49 -8.04 1.23 1.67
CA ASN A 49 -6.71 1.16 1.09
C ASN A 49 -6.53 2.23 0.02
N GLN A 50 -5.66 3.20 0.30
CA GLN A 50 -5.23 4.24 -0.64
C GLN A 50 -3.70 4.30 -0.78
N VAL A 51 -2.99 3.38 -0.12
CA VAL A 51 -1.56 3.54 0.13
C VAL A 51 -0.76 2.27 -0.13
N GLU A 52 -1.37 1.09 -0.25
CA GLU A 52 -0.64 -0.19 -0.29
C GLU A 52 -0.92 -0.97 -1.59
N ALA A 53 0.15 -1.43 -2.22
CA ALA A 53 0.12 -2.49 -3.23
C ALA A 53 0.95 -3.68 -2.71
N ILE A 54 0.40 -4.88 -2.83
CA ILE A 54 1.08 -6.12 -2.38
C ILE A 54 1.11 -7.16 -3.50
N ALA A 55 2.16 -7.97 -3.53
CA ALA A 55 2.30 -9.08 -4.45
C ALA A 55 3.03 -10.24 -3.78
N GLY A 56 2.74 -11.47 -4.21
CA GLY A 56 3.44 -12.67 -3.74
C GLY A 56 3.78 -13.62 -4.88
N GLY A 57 4.84 -14.42 -4.72
CA GLY A 57 5.25 -15.44 -5.69
C GLY A 57 6.05 -14.92 -6.88
N PHE A 58 6.61 -13.71 -6.77
CA PHE A 58 7.48 -13.13 -7.80
C PHE A 58 8.91 -13.09 -7.30
N ALA A 59 9.82 -13.79 -7.99
CA ALA A 59 11.18 -14.02 -7.50
C ALA A 59 12.06 -12.76 -7.54
N GLY A 60 11.72 -11.83 -8.42
CA GLY A 60 12.51 -10.62 -8.68
C GLY A 60 11.67 -9.34 -8.76
N PRO A 61 12.31 -8.18 -8.53
CA PRO A 61 11.63 -6.89 -8.55
C PRO A 61 11.07 -6.54 -9.94
N GLU A 62 11.70 -6.96 -11.04
CA GLU A 62 11.22 -6.73 -12.39
C GLU A 62 9.89 -7.45 -12.66
N GLU A 63 9.77 -8.69 -12.18
CA GLU A 63 8.58 -9.51 -12.33
C GLU A 63 7.42 -8.96 -11.48
N ALA A 64 7.71 -8.62 -10.22
CA ALA A 64 6.75 -7.97 -9.33
C ALA A 64 6.28 -6.63 -9.91
N TRP A 65 7.20 -5.81 -10.43
CA TRP A 65 6.86 -4.54 -11.07
C TRP A 65 6.01 -4.71 -12.32
N ALA A 66 6.33 -5.68 -13.17
CA ALA A 66 5.51 -6.01 -14.33
C ALA A 66 4.10 -6.49 -13.91
N ALA A 67 4.00 -7.29 -12.85
CA ALA A 67 2.71 -7.73 -12.30
C ALA A 67 1.87 -6.58 -11.77
N PHE A 68 2.47 -5.64 -11.02
CA PHE A 68 1.78 -4.44 -10.57
C PHE A 68 1.22 -3.62 -11.72
N LYS A 69 2.02 -3.36 -12.77
CA LYS A 69 1.57 -2.56 -13.93
C LYS A 69 0.47 -3.22 -14.77
N ARG A 70 0.34 -4.55 -14.73
CA ARG A 70 -0.74 -5.28 -15.42
C ARG A 70 -2.10 -5.16 -14.72
N SER A 71 -2.13 -4.82 -13.44
CA SER A 71 -3.36 -4.57 -12.68
C SER A 71 -3.70 -3.09 -12.75
N ASP A 72 -4.87 -2.72 -13.28
CA ASP A 72 -5.27 -1.31 -13.41
C ASP A 72 -5.29 -0.58 -12.07
N ARG A 73 -5.74 -1.24 -11.00
CA ARG A 73 -5.77 -0.64 -9.65
C ARG A 73 -4.36 -0.40 -9.10
N HIS A 74 -3.46 -1.37 -9.25
CA HIS A 74 -2.08 -1.22 -8.81
C HIS A 74 -1.32 -0.21 -9.67
N ARG A 75 -1.51 -0.24 -11.00
CA ARG A 75 -0.91 0.72 -11.94
C ARG A 75 -1.36 2.14 -11.63
N SER A 76 -2.67 2.36 -11.47
CA SER A 76 -3.21 3.69 -11.14
C SER A 76 -2.66 4.24 -9.83
N HIS A 77 -2.57 3.39 -8.81
CA HIS A 77 -1.96 3.73 -7.52
C HIS A 77 -0.46 4.05 -7.65
N LEU A 78 0.34 3.13 -8.22
CA LEU A 78 1.80 3.25 -8.21
C LEU A 78 2.37 4.22 -9.26
N LEU A 79 1.64 4.49 -10.34
CA LEU A 79 2.03 5.46 -11.37
C LEU A 79 1.31 6.81 -11.22
N GLY A 80 0.44 6.97 -10.23
CA GLY A 80 -0.28 8.22 -10.01
C GLY A 80 -1.24 8.59 -11.14
N GLU A 81 -1.90 7.62 -11.77
CA GLU A 81 -2.80 7.88 -12.92
C GLU A 81 -4.09 8.61 -12.52
N HIS A 82 -4.39 8.69 -11.21
CA HIS A 82 -5.49 9.48 -10.65
C HIS A 82 -4.94 10.64 -9.81
N GLU A 83 -5.57 11.82 -9.86
CA GLU A 83 -5.08 13.05 -9.21
C GLU A 83 -4.80 12.88 -7.70
N PHE A 84 -5.60 12.07 -7.01
CA PHE A 84 -5.31 11.68 -5.62
C PHE A 84 -3.96 10.96 -5.47
N PHE A 85 -3.70 9.90 -6.25
CA PHE A 85 -2.44 9.14 -6.16
C PHE A 85 -1.25 9.95 -6.64
N LYS A 86 -1.45 10.83 -7.64
CA LYS A 86 -0.43 11.76 -8.12
C LYS A 86 0.08 12.74 -7.05
N SER A 87 -0.75 13.06 -6.05
CA SER A 87 -0.35 13.92 -4.92
C SER A 87 0.48 13.21 -3.85
N GLN A 88 0.67 11.89 -3.96
CA GLN A 88 1.52 11.13 -3.06
C GLN A 88 2.98 11.25 -3.50
N ASP A 89 3.83 11.65 -2.57
CA ASP A 89 5.21 12.08 -2.84
C ASP A 89 6.27 11.22 -2.14
N GLU A 90 5.84 10.28 -1.29
CA GLU A 90 6.72 9.34 -0.61
C GLU A 90 6.44 7.90 -1.02
N ILE A 91 7.51 7.12 -1.16
CA ILE A 91 7.47 5.70 -1.46
C ILE A 91 8.27 4.89 -0.43
N GLY A 92 7.77 3.73 -0.05
CA GLY A 92 8.50 2.73 0.69
C GLY A 92 8.27 1.34 0.11
N VAL A 93 9.34 0.59 -0.08
CA VAL A 93 9.29 -0.77 -0.62
C VAL A 93 9.83 -1.73 0.42
N GLY A 94 9.12 -2.85 0.60
CA GLY A 94 9.48 -3.95 1.49
C GLY A 94 9.46 -5.27 0.72
N PHE A 95 10.42 -6.12 1.05
CA PHE A 95 10.51 -7.47 0.51
C PHE A 95 10.82 -8.44 1.64
N HIS A 96 10.14 -9.58 1.65
CA HIS A 96 10.47 -10.68 2.54
C HIS A 96 10.37 -12.00 1.80
N ARG A 97 11.27 -12.93 2.13
CA ARG A 97 11.29 -14.28 1.57
C ARG A 97 11.25 -15.31 2.69
N LEU A 98 10.25 -16.19 2.65
CA LEU A 98 10.07 -17.28 3.60
C LEU A 98 9.75 -18.56 2.84
N ARG A 99 10.70 -19.50 2.78
CA ARG A 99 10.63 -20.69 1.89
C ARG A 99 9.46 -21.62 2.21
N GLU A 100 9.06 -21.63 3.48
CA GLU A 100 8.00 -22.48 4.02
C GLU A 100 6.60 -21.86 3.81
N SER A 101 6.55 -20.62 3.33
CA SER A 101 5.30 -19.88 3.13
C SER A 101 4.70 -20.10 1.73
N PRO A 102 3.37 -20.13 1.55
CA PRO A 102 2.72 -20.49 0.29
C PRO A 102 3.15 -19.69 -0.95
N HIS A 103 3.55 -18.42 -0.77
CA HIS A 103 4.00 -17.57 -1.89
C HIS A 103 5.50 -17.37 -1.96
N VAL A 104 6.26 -17.86 -0.97
CA VAL A 104 7.73 -17.72 -0.81
C VAL A 104 8.23 -16.27 -0.77
N GLU A 105 8.02 -15.49 -1.82
CA GLU A 105 8.38 -14.08 -1.96
C GLU A 105 7.17 -13.17 -1.72
N TYR A 106 7.38 -12.09 -0.95
CA TYR A 106 6.35 -11.12 -0.58
C TYR A 106 6.86 -9.71 -0.80
N TRP A 107 6.17 -8.96 -1.64
CA TRP A 107 6.46 -7.58 -2.00
C TRP A 107 5.37 -6.66 -1.48
N VAL A 108 5.78 -5.55 -0.85
CA VAL A 108 4.89 -4.51 -0.35
C VAL A 108 5.42 -3.17 -0.83
N VAL A 109 4.54 -2.38 -1.43
CA VAL A 109 4.82 -1.00 -1.81
C VAL A 109 3.82 -0.10 -1.12
N PHE A 110 4.33 0.83 -0.33
CA PHE A 110 3.56 1.96 0.17
C PHE A 110 3.85 3.22 -0.66
N VAL A 111 2.80 3.91 -1.08
CA VAL A 111 2.87 5.28 -1.64
C VAL A 111 1.92 6.16 -0.84
N ALA A 112 2.42 7.28 -0.31
CA ALA A 112 1.64 8.15 0.56
C ALA A 112 2.18 9.59 0.58
N THR A 113 1.38 10.50 1.11
CA THR A 113 1.78 11.87 1.46
C THR A 113 1.74 11.99 2.98
N ARG A 114 2.64 12.79 3.57
CA ARG A 114 2.55 13.15 5.00
C ARG A 114 1.63 14.34 5.23
N ALA A 115 1.13 14.48 6.45
CA ALA A 115 0.28 15.60 6.84
C ALA A 115 1.01 16.96 6.89
N ASP A 116 2.33 16.96 7.07
CA ASP A 116 3.17 18.15 7.15
C ASP A 116 3.60 18.68 5.76
N THR A 117 3.43 17.89 4.69
CA THR A 117 3.74 18.28 3.29
C THR A 117 2.51 18.77 2.49
N ALA A 118 1.43 19.17 3.18
CA ALA A 118 0.09 19.42 2.63
C ALA A 118 -0.02 19.90 1.16
N HIS A 119 -0.75 19.13 0.35
CA HIS A 119 -1.52 19.64 -0.78
C HIS A 119 -3.01 19.77 -0.36
N PRO A 120 -3.76 20.77 -0.87
CA PRO A 120 -5.17 20.96 -0.50
C PRO A 120 -6.02 19.74 -0.86
N PRO A 121 -7.13 19.49 -0.14
CA PRO A 121 -7.99 18.34 -0.39
C PRO A 121 -8.58 18.43 -1.80
N ILE A 122 -8.33 17.42 -2.63
CA ILE A 122 -9.14 17.21 -3.84
C ILE A 122 -10.49 16.69 -3.36
N ALA A 123 -11.54 17.47 -3.61
CA ALA A 123 -12.90 17.14 -3.20
C ALA A 123 -13.28 15.73 -3.67
N ALA A 124 -13.52 14.82 -2.72
CA ALA A 124 -14.21 13.57 -3.01
C ALA A 124 -15.62 13.94 -3.48
N LYS A 125 -15.89 13.81 -4.78
CA LYS A 125 -17.27 13.86 -5.28
C LYS A 125 -18.01 12.68 -4.66
N GLN A 126 -18.87 12.99 -3.69
CA GLN A 126 -19.92 12.10 -3.23
C GLN A 126 -20.68 11.62 -4.47
N HIS A 127 -20.65 10.32 -4.74
CA HIS A 127 -21.63 9.76 -5.66
C HIS A 127 -22.94 9.73 -4.90
N GLY A 128 -23.88 10.54 -5.40
CA GLY A 128 -25.26 10.57 -4.96
C GLY A 128 -25.93 9.23 -5.20
N ALA A 129 -26.97 9.01 -4.42
CA ALA A 129 -27.94 7.96 -4.62
C ALA A 129 -28.55 8.06 -6.01
N ASP A 130 -28.68 6.91 -6.67
CA ASP A 130 -29.80 6.56 -7.55
C ASP A 130 -30.27 5.16 -7.13
#